data_AF-A0A3L9HNX6-F1
#
_entry.id   AF-A0A3L9HNX6-F1
#
_cell.length_a   1.000
_cell.length_b   1.000
_cell.length_c   1.000
_cell.angle_alpha   90.00
_cell.angle_beta   90.00
_cell.angle_gamma   90.00
#
_symmetry.space_group_name_H-M   'P 1'
#
loop_
_entity.id
_entity.type
_entity.pdbx_description
1 polymer ?
#
loop_
_entity_poly.entity_id
_entity_poly.type
_entity_poly.pdbx_seq_one_letter_code
_entity_poly.pdbx_strand_id
1 'polypeptide(L)' 'RNEMGELAYMVPVKELTGTVTFRHLLRFSQKGQFVLPPARYVRSYAPAQQSVAAGSEWTGMQVK' A
#
# COMPACT_ATOMS: atom_id res chain seq x y z
N ARG A 1 0.59 15.69 -15.90
CA ARG A 1 1.99 15.36 -15.57
C ARG A 1 1.97 14.14 -14.67
N ASN A 2 2.44 13.00 -15.16
CA ASN A 2 2.65 11.78 -14.38
C ASN A 2 4.04 11.90 -13.74
N GLU A 3 4.12 11.88 -12.42
CA GLU A 3 5.40 11.92 -11.71
C GLU A 3 6.06 10.54 -11.75
N MET A 4 7.32 10.50 -12.19
CA MET A 4 8.19 9.35 -12.01
C MET A 4 8.86 9.47 -10.63
N GLY A 5 8.49 8.57 -9.72
CA GLY A 5 9.05 8.37 -8.38
C GLY A 5 8.50 7.07 -7.81
N GLU A 6 9.01 6.58 -6.66
CA GLU A 6 8.36 5.49 -5.94
C GLU A 6 6.97 5.97 -5.48
N LEU A 7 5.94 5.65 -6.25
CA LEU A 7 4.55 5.93 -5.92
C LEU A 7 4.07 4.95 -4.83
N ALA A 8 4.64 5.07 -3.64
CA ALA A 8 4.16 4.35 -2.47
C ALA A 8 3.02 5.16 -1.83
N TYR A 9 1.82 4.59 -1.80
CA TYR A 9 0.68 5.16 -1.09
C TYR A 9 0.81 4.86 0.41
N MET A 10 1.77 5.51 1.09
CA MET A 10 1.95 5.36 2.53
C MET A 10 0.98 6.26 3.29
N VAL A 11 0.33 5.70 4.31
CA VAL A 11 -0.45 6.48 5.28
C VAL A 11 0.38 6.62 6.55
N PRO A 12 0.72 7.85 6.97
CA PRO A 12 1.35 8.05 8.27
C PRO A 12 0.35 7.69 9.36
N VAL A 13 0.74 6.73 10.21
CA VAL A 13 -0.03 6.34 11.40
C VAL A 13 0.76 6.76 12.62
N LYS A 14 0.21 7.69 13.42
CA LYS A 14 0.89 8.21 14.62
C LYS A 14 1.11 7.12 15.67
N GLU A 15 0.08 6.30 15.91
CA GLU A 15 0.11 5.21 16.87
C GLU A 15 -0.87 4.11 16.42
N LEU A 16 -0.52 2.85 16.61
CA LEU A 16 -1.37 1.70 16.30
C LEU A 16 -1.83 1.04 17.60
N THR A 17 -2.87 1.61 18.22
CA THR A 17 -3.53 1.07 19.41
C THR A 17 -4.88 0.48 19.01
N GLY A 18 -4.94 -0.85 18.91
CA GLY A 18 -6.14 -1.58 18.44
C GLY A 18 -6.23 -1.69 16.91
N THR A 19 -7.45 -1.85 16.40
CA THR A 19 -7.72 -2.07 14.96
C THR A 19 -7.99 -0.75 14.26
N VAL A 20 -7.21 -0.46 13.21
CA VAL A 20 -7.40 0.73 12.36
C VAL A 20 -7.63 0.27 10.93
N THR A 21 -8.68 0.79 10.28
CA THR A 21 -9.06 0.43 8.91
C THR A 21 -8.87 1.62 7.99
N PHE A 22 -8.04 1.42 6.95
CA PHE A 22 -7.81 2.42 5.91
C PHE A 22 -8.50 2.00 4.61
N ARG A 23 -9.03 2.99 3.87
CA ARG A 23 -9.60 2.79 2.54
C ARG A 23 -8.94 3.75 1.57
N HIS A 24 -8.43 3.20 0.47
CA HIS A 24 -7.70 3.94 -0.54
C HIS A 24 -8.51 4.00 -1.84
N LEU A 25 -8.70 5.20 -2.38
CA LEU A 25 -9.16 5.37 -3.74
C LEU A 25 -7.95 5.39 -4.67
N LEU A 26 -7.83 4.38 -5.52
CA LEU A 26 -6.76 4.30 -6.51
C LEU A 26 -7.27 4.79 -7.87
N ARG A 27 -6.56 5.75 -8.46
CA ARG A 27 -6.81 6.20 -9.84
C ARG A 27 -5.76 5.60 -10.75
N PHE A 28 -6.20 4.73 -11.65
CA PHE A 28 -5.37 4.23 -12.75
C PHE A 28 -5.47 5.20 -13.91
N SER A 29 -4.32 5.64 -14.43
CA SER A 29 -4.25 6.54 -15.58
C SER A 29 -4.33 5.81 -16.91
N GLN A 30 -4.05 4.50 -16.91
CA GLN A 30 -4.02 3.64 -18.09
C GLN A 30 -4.78 2.35 -17.81
N LYS A 31 -5.31 1.78 -18.89
CA LYS A 31 -5.94 0.45 -18.88
C LYS A 31 -4.87 -0.62 -18.95
N GLY A 32 -5.10 -1.76 -18.32
CA GLY A 32 -4.16 -2.88 -18.31
C GLY A 32 -4.16 -3.69 -17.02
N GLN A 33 -3.18 -4.60 -16.93
CA GLN A 33 -2.95 -5.43 -15.76
C GLN A 33 -1.94 -4.74 -14.84
N PHE A 34 -2.30 -4.61 -13.56
CA PHE A 34 -1.44 -4.05 -12.53
C PHE A 34 -1.24 -5.08 -11.43
N VAL A 35 -0.04 -5.13 -10.86
CA VAL A 35 0.24 -5.92 -9.66
C VAL A 35 0.22 -4.98 -8.46
N LEU A 36 -0.69 -5.22 -7.52
CA LEU A 36 -0.75 -4.46 -6.29
C LEU A 36 0.19 -5.07 -5.27
N PRO A 37 1.05 -4.27 -4.62
CA PRO A 37 1.90 -4.77 -3.56
C PRO A 37 1.05 -5.14 -2.33
N PRO A 38 1.54 -6.06 -1.50
CA PRO A 38 0.90 -6.38 -0.24
C PRO A 38 0.88 -5.18 0.70
N ALA A 39 -0.14 -5.10 1.56
CA ALA A 39 -0.20 -4.08 2.60
C ALA A 39 0.92 -4.32 3.63
N ARG A 40 1.69 -3.28 3.93
CA ARG A 40 2.81 -3.32 4.88
C ARG A 40 2.64 -2.26 5.95
N TYR A 41 2.93 -2.64 7.18
CA TYR A 41 3.09 -1.75 8.32
C TYR A 41 4.58 -1.66 8.67
N VAL A 42 5.12 -0.44 8.71
CA VAL A 42 6.53 -0.18 9.03
C VAL A 42 6.60 0.91 10.09
N ARG A 43 7.38 0.69 11.15
CA ARG A 43 7.67 1.74 12.14
C ARG A 43 8.81 2.62 11.64
N SER A 44 8.53 3.90 11.43
CA SER A 44 9.50 4.87 10.89
C SER A 44 10.82 4.93 11.67
N TYR A 45 10.79 4.76 13.00
CA TYR A 45 11.97 4.82 13.86
C TYR A 45 12.48 3.45 14.33
N ALA A 46 11.82 2.37 13.93
CA ALA A 46 12.22 1.00 14.25
C ALA A 46 11.97 0.10 13.03
N PRO A 47 12.71 0.28 11.93
CA PRO A 47 12.41 -0.38 10.64
C PRO A 47 12.51 -1.91 10.69
N ALA A 48 13.27 -2.47 11.63
CA ALA A 48 13.30 -3.90 11.90
C ALA A 48 11.95 -4.45 12.39
N GLN A 49 11.09 -3.58 12.92
CA GLN A 49 9.72 -3.90 13.32
C GLN A 49 8.75 -3.53 12.21
N GLN A 50 8.56 -4.49 11.30
CA GLN A 50 7.61 -4.40 10.21
C GLN A 50 6.70 -5.63 10.17
N SER A 51 5.51 -5.47 9.61
CA SER A 51 4.55 -6.55 9.42
C SER A 51 3.90 -6.45 8.04
N VAL A 52 3.60 -7.61 7.46
CA VAL A 52 2.90 -7.75 6.17
C VAL A 52 1.52 -8.34 6.47
N ALA A 53 0.47 -7.86 5.81
CA ALA A 53 -0.87 -8.38 6.05
C ALA A 53 -0.97 -9.87 5.68
N ALA A 54 -1.61 -10.66 6.53
CA ALA A 54 -1.80 -12.09 6.28
C ALA A 54 -2.65 -12.30 5.00
N GLY A 55 -2.20 -13.18 4.11
CA GLY A 55 -2.85 -13.43 2.81
C GLY A 55 -2.70 -12.29 1.80
N SER A 56 -1.87 -11.28 2.09
CA SER A 56 -1.53 -10.26 1.09
C SER A 56 -0.38 -10.78 0.23
N GLU A 57 -0.76 -11.35 -0.90
CA GLU A 57 0.16 -11.65 -2.00
C GLU A 57 0.15 -10.50 -3.00
N TRP A 58 1.03 -10.56 -4.00
CA TRP A 58 0.96 -9.65 -5.12
C TRP A 58 -0.34 -9.93 -5.89
N THR A 59 -1.34 -9.08 -5.73
CA THR A 59 -2.66 -9.29 -6.34
C THR A 59 -2.70 -8.66 -7.71
N GLY A 60 -3.02 -9.45 -8.74
CA GLY A 60 -3.29 -8.97 -10.09
C GLY A 60 -4.63 -8.23 -10.15
N MET A 61 -4.61 -6.97 -10.60
CA MET A 61 -5.78 -6.13 -10.79
C MET A 61 -5.91 -5.73 -12.26
N GLN A 62 -7.00 -6.13 -12.89
CA GLN A 62 -7.32 -5.79 -14.29
C GLN A 62 -8.13 -4.50 -14.34
N VAL A 63 -7.59 -3.46 -15.00
CA VAL A 63 -8.26 -2.17 -15.20
C VAL A 63 -8.77 -2.09 -16.64
N LYS A 64 -10.09 -2.02 -16.79
CA LYS A 64 -10.80 -2.05 -18.08
C LYS A 64 -10.84 -0.71 -18.80
#